data_AF-B9DM83-F1
#
_entry.id   AF-B9DM83-F1
#
_cell.length_a   1.000
_cell.length_b   1.000
_cell.length_c   1.000
_cell.angle_alpha   90.00
_cell.angle_beta   90.00
_cell.angle_gamma   90.00
#
_symmetry.space_group_name_H-M   'P 1'
#
loop_
_entity.id
_entity.type
_entity.pdbx_description
1 polymer ?
#
loop_
_entity_poly.entity_id
_entity_poly.type
_entity_poly.pdbx_seq_one_letter_code
_entity_poly.pdbx_strand_id
1 'polypeptide(L)'
;MEKKEVSMAELFFDLVFVYVLSTINQTVQHISQSLVSFESLGKNLVLFLVFYSIWVYHTLLINRFFEQKWYQYVFLFTDMFLILCLSKAINSNFQETFIPFASITGCIYVSLMVQYFLNHMLIRHRLSNRLIRVYLVGLGLTIIFFILGLVLPKNINFWFFLIGIIIAVSSPGVCWKASKQNPVFFSHLTERLSLFMIILFGEGIVQIVPTIKLSNFNVLDVVYFVLIVSMFIIYSFHYKGSLDQEKTDDSGLITIYIHLFIIYATNMVFLIMHKCI
;
A
#
# COMPACT_ATOMS: atom_id res chain seq x y z
N MET A 1 -8.22 15.22 -21.16
CA MET A 1 -7.23 14.12 -21.03
C MET A 1 -7.90 12.87 -21.57
N GLU A 2 -7.24 12.08 -22.42
CA GLU A 2 -7.80 10.77 -22.83
C GLU A 2 -8.00 9.87 -21.59
N LYS A 3 -9.07 9.08 -21.60
CA LYS A 3 -9.39 8.13 -20.53
C LYS A 3 -8.27 7.09 -20.45
N LYS A 4 -7.64 6.99 -19.29
CA LYS A 4 -6.61 5.99 -19.00
C LYS A 4 -7.26 4.85 -18.22
N GLU A 5 -7.25 3.65 -18.78
CA GLU A 5 -7.81 2.46 -18.14
C GLU A 5 -6.72 1.71 -17.36
N VAL A 6 -7.13 0.96 -16.35
CA VAL A 6 -6.23 0.16 -15.52
C VAL A 6 -5.72 -1.05 -16.31
N SER A 7 -4.40 -1.22 -16.36
CA SER A 7 -3.80 -2.36 -17.04
C SER A 7 -3.83 -3.64 -16.19
N MET A 8 -3.81 -4.80 -16.86
CA MET A 8 -3.74 -6.10 -16.19
C MET A 8 -2.52 -6.25 -15.27
N ALA A 9 -1.38 -5.63 -15.63
CA ALA A 9 -0.18 -5.65 -14.81
C ALA A 9 -0.33 -4.85 -13.52
N GLU A 10 -1.09 -3.76 -13.54
CA GLU A 10 -1.41 -2.99 -12.32
C GLU A 10 -2.32 -3.78 -11.40
N LEU A 11 -3.34 -4.45 -11.95
CA LEU A 11 -4.21 -5.31 -11.16
C LEU A 11 -3.44 -6.48 -10.54
N PHE A 12 -2.51 -7.08 -11.30
CA PHE A 12 -1.66 -8.15 -10.81
C PHE A 12 -0.68 -7.67 -9.72
N PHE A 13 -0.17 -6.43 -9.84
CA PHE A 13 0.60 -5.78 -8.79
C PHE A 13 -0.21 -5.59 -7.51
N ASP A 14 -1.46 -5.14 -7.62
CA ASP A 14 -2.36 -4.92 -6.47
C ASP A 14 -2.64 -6.23 -5.70
N LEU A 15 -2.69 -7.38 -6.39
CA LEU A 15 -2.85 -8.70 -5.77
C LEU A 15 -1.71 -9.05 -4.82
N VAL A 16 -0.46 -8.68 -5.14
CA VAL A 16 0.70 -8.88 -4.25
C VAL A 16 0.53 -8.11 -2.95
N PHE A 17 -0.02 -6.89 -3.00
CA PHE A 17 -0.26 -6.10 -1.79
C PHE A 17 -1.35 -6.70 -0.90
N VAL A 18 -2.43 -7.21 -1.48
CA VAL A 18 -3.48 -7.88 -0.70
C VAL A 18 -2.95 -9.16 -0.03
N TYR A 19 -2.13 -9.94 -0.74
CA TYR A 19 -1.40 -11.07 -0.14
C TYR A 19 -0.51 -10.64 1.04
N VAL A 20 0.20 -9.51 0.90
CA VAL A 20 1.02 -8.97 1.99
C VAL A 20 0.17 -8.56 3.19
N LEU A 21 -0.97 -7.89 2.98
CA LEU A 21 -1.88 -7.52 4.07
C LEU A 21 -2.37 -8.75 4.84
N SER A 22 -2.71 -9.83 4.14
CA SER A 22 -3.04 -11.12 4.75
C SER A 22 -1.87 -11.69 5.57
N THR A 23 -0.65 -11.64 5.02
CA THR A 23 0.57 -12.10 5.70
C THR A 23 0.87 -11.29 6.98
N ILE A 24 0.67 -9.97 6.95
CA ILE A 24 0.80 -9.10 8.13
C ILE A 24 -0.19 -9.55 9.21
N ASN A 25 -1.45 -9.80 8.84
CA ASN A 25 -2.49 -10.20 9.77
C ASN A 25 -2.16 -11.53 10.47
N GLN A 26 -1.77 -12.55 9.70
CA GLN A 26 -1.37 -13.86 10.22
C GLN A 26 -0.17 -13.73 11.16
N THR A 27 0.83 -12.93 10.78
CA THR A 27 2.02 -12.75 11.62
C THR A 27 1.66 -12.08 12.95
N VAL A 28 0.79 -11.07 12.94
CA VAL A 28 0.35 -10.37 14.16
C VAL A 28 -0.45 -11.27 15.09
N GLN A 29 -1.27 -12.17 14.57
CA GLN A 29 -2.02 -13.13 15.39
C GLN A 29 -1.11 -14.08 16.17
N HIS A 30 -0.02 -14.55 15.56
CA HIS A 30 0.93 -15.43 16.23
C HIS A 30 1.73 -14.74 17.34
N ILE A 31 1.89 -13.41 17.28
CA ILE A 31 2.70 -12.63 18.25
C ILE A 31 1.98 -12.44 19.58
N SER A 32 0.68 -12.22 19.57
CA SER A 32 -0.05 -11.81 20.77
C SER A 32 -1.30 -12.62 21.05
N GLN A 33 -1.34 -13.19 22.26
CA GLN A 33 -2.55 -13.81 22.81
C GLN A 33 -3.70 -12.80 22.91
N SER A 34 -3.41 -11.50 23.09
CA SER A 34 -4.39 -10.40 22.97
C SER A 34 -4.10 -9.52 21.74
N LEU A 35 -5.02 -9.51 20.76
CA LEU A 35 -4.94 -8.60 19.58
C LEU A 35 -5.00 -7.12 19.99
N VAL A 36 -5.47 -6.85 21.22
CA VAL A 36 -5.76 -5.50 21.71
C VAL A 36 -4.56 -4.89 22.44
N SER A 37 -3.40 -5.58 22.49
CA SER A 37 -2.21 -4.94 23.04
C SER A 37 -1.80 -3.77 22.13
N PHE A 38 -1.54 -2.60 22.75
CA PHE A 38 -1.10 -1.40 22.03
C PHE A 38 0.17 -1.65 21.20
N GLU A 39 1.04 -2.54 21.66
CA GLU A 39 2.26 -2.92 20.94
C GLU A 39 1.96 -3.68 19.64
N SER A 40 1.05 -4.68 19.67
CA SER A 40 0.66 -5.42 18.47
C SER A 40 0.00 -4.54 17.43
N LEU A 41 -0.89 -3.64 17.86
CA LEU A 41 -1.54 -2.66 16.99
C LEU A 41 -0.51 -1.70 16.38
N GLY A 42 0.45 -1.22 17.17
CA GLY A 42 1.54 -0.38 16.68
C GLY A 42 2.40 -1.08 15.62
N LYS A 43 2.80 -2.34 15.86
CA LYS A 43 3.56 -3.14 14.88
C LYS A 43 2.77 -3.37 13.59
N ASN A 44 1.49 -3.75 13.71
CA ASN A 44 0.61 -3.92 12.54
C ASN A 44 0.51 -2.63 11.72
N LEU A 45 0.30 -1.49 12.38
CA LEU A 45 0.21 -0.19 11.72
C LEU A 45 1.51 0.18 11.00
N VAL A 46 2.68 -0.02 11.63
CA VAL A 46 3.96 0.28 10.99
C VAL A 46 4.19 -0.58 9.75
N LEU A 47 3.94 -1.89 9.85
CA LEU A 47 4.02 -2.80 8.70
C LEU A 47 3.06 -2.36 7.58
N PHE A 48 1.81 -2.09 7.92
CA PHE A 48 0.82 -1.58 6.98
C PHE A 48 1.32 -0.31 6.29
N LEU A 49 1.83 0.67 7.03
CA LEU A 49 2.33 1.93 6.47
C LEU A 49 3.53 1.73 5.54
N VAL A 50 4.42 0.78 5.81
CA VAL A 50 5.54 0.44 4.91
C VAL A 50 5.03 -0.01 3.55
N PHE A 51 4.13 -0.99 3.52
CA PHE A 51 3.60 -1.49 2.24
C PHE A 51 2.66 -0.48 1.58
N TYR A 52 1.80 0.17 2.36
CA TYR A 52 0.88 1.19 1.83
C TYR A 52 1.63 2.33 1.16
N SER A 53 2.71 2.83 1.77
CA SER A 53 3.53 3.87 1.15
C SER A 53 4.16 3.43 -0.16
N ILE A 54 4.75 2.22 -0.23
CA ILE A 54 5.29 1.65 -1.48
C ILE A 54 4.20 1.61 -2.56
N TRP A 55 3.01 1.10 -2.21
CA TRP A 55 1.88 1.00 -3.13
C TRP A 55 1.45 2.39 -3.64
N VAL A 56 1.35 3.39 -2.76
CA VAL A 56 1.00 4.76 -3.14
C VAL A 56 2.01 5.36 -4.12
N TYR A 57 3.32 5.20 -3.87
CA TYR A 57 4.34 5.70 -4.81
C TYR A 57 4.23 5.02 -6.17
N HIS A 58 4.01 3.70 -6.20
CA HIS A 58 3.78 2.96 -7.45
C HIS A 58 2.55 3.45 -8.19
N THR A 59 1.41 3.56 -7.50
CA THR A 59 0.15 4.04 -8.08
C THR A 59 0.29 5.45 -8.63
N LEU A 60 0.95 6.36 -7.92
CA LEU A 60 1.18 7.74 -8.36
C LEU A 60 2.18 7.83 -9.52
N LEU A 61 3.23 7.01 -9.51
CA LEU A 61 4.19 6.90 -10.60
C LEU A 61 3.49 6.42 -11.87
N ILE A 62 2.79 5.29 -11.79
CA ILE A 62 2.11 4.68 -12.93
C ILE A 62 1.02 5.59 -13.46
N ASN A 63 0.20 6.20 -12.58
CA ASN A 63 -0.83 7.13 -12.99
C ASN A 63 -0.27 8.27 -13.87
N ARG A 64 0.85 8.89 -13.46
CA ARG A 64 1.44 10.04 -14.16
C ARG A 64 2.33 9.68 -15.35
N PHE A 65 3.07 8.58 -15.28
CA PHE A 65 4.16 8.28 -16.23
C PHE A 65 3.97 7.01 -17.07
N PHE A 66 3.02 6.13 -16.75
CA PHE A 66 2.91 4.86 -17.45
C PHE A 66 2.42 5.04 -18.87
N GLU A 67 3.28 4.63 -19.81
CA GLU A 67 3.09 4.66 -21.26
C GLU A 67 3.31 3.24 -21.84
N GLN A 68 3.16 2.20 -21.00
CA GLN A 68 3.32 0.78 -21.37
C GLN A 68 4.70 0.46 -22.01
N LYS A 69 5.77 1.13 -21.56
CA LYS A 69 7.13 0.89 -22.05
C LYS A 69 7.74 -0.34 -21.36
N TRP A 70 8.52 -1.13 -22.10
CA TRP A 70 9.12 -2.38 -21.60
C TRP A 70 9.88 -2.22 -20.27
N TYR A 71 10.66 -1.13 -20.10
CA TYR A 71 11.42 -0.91 -18.88
C TYR A 71 10.52 -0.65 -17.65
N GLN A 72 9.34 -0.05 -17.85
CA GLN A 72 8.37 0.16 -16.77
C GLN A 72 7.82 -1.17 -16.26
N TYR A 73 7.58 -2.13 -17.16
CA TYR A 73 7.21 -3.49 -16.78
C TYR A 73 8.34 -4.23 -16.06
N VAL A 74 9.59 -4.09 -16.51
CA VAL A 74 10.75 -4.70 -15.82
C VAL A 74 10.86 -4.20 -14.38
N PHE A 75 10.75 -2.89 -14.16
CA PHE A 75 10.73 -2.33 -12.81
C PHE A 75 9.54 -2.83 -12.00
N LEU A 76 8.33 -2.83 -12.58
CA LEU A 76 7.12 -3.31 -11.91
C LEU A 76 7.29 -4.74 -11.41
N PHE A 77 7.71 -5.68 -12.27
CA PHE A 77 7.90 -7.08 -11.86
C PHE A 77 9.07 -7.28 -10.90
N THR A 78 10.14 -6.49 -11.03
CA THR A 78 11.25 -6.50 -10.08
C THR A 78 10.79 -6.06 -8.69
N ASP A 79 10.03 -4.96 -8.61
CA ASP A 79 9.51 -4.45 -7.35
C ASP A 79 8.49 -5.43 -6.75
N MET A 80 7.65 -6.08 -7.56
CA MET A 80 6.77 -7.17 -7.09
C MET A 80 7.56 -8.28 -6.40
N PHE A 81 8.65 -8.74 -7.02
CA PHE A 81 9.51 -9.76 -6.41
C PHE A 81 10.14 -9.27 -5.11
N LEU A 82 10.65 -8.03 -5.07
CA LEU A 82 11.19 -7.44 -3.85
C LEU A 82 10.15 -7.32 -2.74
N ILE A 83 8.90 -6.98 -3.06
CA ILE A 83 7.78 -6.92 -2.10
C ILE A 83 7.49 -8.30 -1.52
N LEU A 84 7.54 -9.36 -2.34
CA LEU A 84 7.40 -10.75 -1.86
C LEU A 84 8.57 -11.17 -0.97
N CYS A 85 9.80 -10.76 -1.29
CA CYS A 85 10.95 -10.97 -0.41
C CYS A 85 10.80 -10.19 0.91
N LEU A 86 10.32 -8.96 0.85
CA LEU A 86 10.07 -8.12 2.02
C LEU A 86 9.00 -8.74 2.93
N SER A 87 7.96 -9.36 2.35
CA SER A 87 6.91 -10.01 3.13
C SER A 87 7.42 -11.20 3.94
N LYS A 88 8.45 -11.91 3.45
CA LYS A 88 9.14 -12.97 4.19
C LYS A 88 9.98 -12.44 5.35
N ALA A 89 10.37 -11.17 5.33
CA ALA A 89 11.07 -10.53 6.43
C ALA A 89 10.09 -10.01 7.52
N ILE A 90 8.77 -10.13 7.32
CA ILE A 90 7.80 -9.83 8.37
C ILE A 90 7.92 -10.91 9.45
N ASN A 91 8.26 -10.48 10.67
CA ASN A 91 8.48 -11.39 11.78
C ASN A 91 7.94 -10.82 13.09
N SER A 92 7.65 -11.72 14.03
CA SER A 92 7.27 -11.40 15.40
C SER A 92 8.29 -10.58 16.15
N ASN A 93 9.56 -10.98 16.03
CA ASN A 93 10.69 -10.25 16.54
C ASN A 93 11.28 -9.39 15.41
N PHE A 94 10.77 -8.16 15.32
CA PHE A 94 11.21 -7.20 14.30
C PHE A 94 12.73 -7.00 14.31
N GLN A 95 13.39 -7.13 15.46
CA GLN A 95 14.82 -6.91 15.58
C GLN A 95 15.67 -8.03 14.95
N GLU A 96 15.16 -9.26 14.93
CA GLU A 96 15.85 -10.40 14.29
C GLU A 96 15.89 -10.25 12.76
N THR A 97 14.82 -9.66 12.20
CA THR A 97 14.65 -9.47 10.75
C THR A 97 14.82 -8.02 10.32
N PHE A 98 15.26 -7.13 11.21
CA PHE A 98 15.38 -5.69 10.94
C PHE A 98 16.27 -5.41 9.74
N ILE A 99 17.45 -6.04 9.68
CA ILE A 99 18.43 -5.82 8.60
C ILE A 99 17.84 -6.20 7.23
N PRO A 100 17.33 -7.44 7.00
CA PRO A 100 16.72 -7.77 5.72
C PRO A 100 15.49 -6.92 5.43
N PHE A 101 14.63 -6.64 6.43
CA PHE A 101 13.44 -5.82 6.25
C PHE A 101 13.78 -4.40 5.78
N ALA A 102 14.67 -3.71 6.50
CA ALA A 102 15.06 -2.34 6.18
C ALA A 102 15.89 -2.26 4.88
N SER A 103 16.74 -3.26 4.60
CA SER A 103 17.52 -3.32 3.35
C SER A 103 16.64 -3.49 2.12
N ILE A 104 15.71 -4.47 2.14
CA ILE A 104 14.81 -4.72 1.01
C ILE A 104 13.88 -3.53 0.81
N THR A 105 13.34 -2.95 1.90
CA THR A 105 12.56 -1.71 1.83
C THR A 105 13.37 -0.59 1.18
N GLY A 106 14.62 -0.40 1.60
CA GLY A 106 15.54 0.56 0.97
C GLY A 106 15.74 0.33 -0.52
N CYS A 107 15.95 -0.92 -0.95
CA CYS A 107 16.08 -1.29 -2.37
C CYS A 107 14.85 -0.90 -3.19
N ILE A 108 13.64 -1.14 -2.67
CA ILE A 108 12.38 -0.77 -3.34
C ILE A 108 12.28 0.76 -3.46
N TYR A 109 12.62 1.51 -2.41
CA TYR A 109 12.59 2.98 -2.45
C TYR A 109 13.64 3.56 -3.41
N VAL A 110 14.83 2.94 -3.50
CA VAL A 110 15.83 3.29 -4.51
C VAL A 110 15.31 3.00 -5.92
N SER A 111 14.68 1.85 -6.14
CA SER A 111 14.02 1.51 -7.41
C SER A 111 12.98 2.55 -7.81
N LEU A 112 12.09 2.94 -6.89
CA LEU A 112 11.11 4.00 -7.10
C LEU A 112 11.77 5.34 -7.44
N MET A 113 12.82 5.74 -6.71
CA MET A 113 13.55 6.99 -6.98
C MET A 113 14.17 6.98 -8.38
N VAL A 114 14.77 5.86 -8.79
CA VAL A 114 15.33 5.66 -10.13
C VAL A 114 14.23 5.74 -11.18
N GLN A 115 13.06 5.12 -10.96
CA GLN A 115 11.93 5.19 -11.88
C GLN A 115 11.39 6.62 -12.05
N TYR A 116 11.25 7.40 -10.97
CA TYR A 116 10.86 8.81 -11.06
C TYR A 116 11.88 9.62 -11.87
N PHE A 117 13.18 9.38 -11.65
CA PHE A 117 14.24 10.06 -12.38
C PHE A 117 14.30 9.67 -13.87
N LEU A 118 14.25 8.37 -14.17
CA LEU A 118 14.28 7.84 -15.54
C LEU A 118 13.07 8.31 -16.35
N ASN A 119 11.87 8.21 -15.79
CA ASN A 119 10.66 8.66 -16.49
C ASN A 119 10.68 10.19 -16.70
N HIS A 120 11.25 10.97 -15.78
CA HIS A 120 11.46 12.41 -16.02
C HIS A 120 12.43 12.68 -17.19
N MET A 121 13.54 11.93 -17.25
CA MET A 121 14.54 12.09 -18.31
C MET A 121 14.03 11.66 -19.69
N LEU A 122 13.26 10.57 -19.75
CA LEU A 122 12.77 9.96 -21.00
C LEU A 122 11.44 10.56 -21.48
N ILE A 123 10.64 11.15 -20.57
CA ILE A 123 9.31 11.70 -20.85
C ILE A 123 9.31 13.20 -20.49
N ARG A 124 10.27 13.95 -21.04
CA ARG A 124 10.60 15.36 -20.70
C ARG A 124 9.47 16.39 -20.87
N HIS A 125 8.28 16.00 -21.36
CA HIS A 125 7.24 16.95 -21.80
C HIS A 125 5.94 16.92 -20.99
N ARG A 126 5.77 16.02 -20.00
CA ARG A 126 4.45 15.84 -19.34
C ARG A 126 4.28 16.48 -17.96
N LEU A 127 5.37 16.72 -17.22
CA LEU A 127 5.25 17.14 -15.81
C LEU A 127 6.26 18.23 -15.45
N SER A 128 5.87 19.07 -14.50
CA SER A 128 6.72 20.12 -13.93
C SER A 128 7.94 19.52 -13.20
N ASN A 129 9.12 20.08 -13.48
CA ASN A 129 10.36 19.79 -12.75
C ASN A 129 10.20 19.95 -11.23
N ARG A 130 9.27 20.81 -10.78
CA ARG A 130 8.97 21.00 -9.36
C ARG A 130 8.39 19.73 -8.73
N LEU A 131 7.45 19.04 -9.38
CA LEU A 131 6.87 17.81 -8.84
C LEU A 131 7.92 16.73 -8.70
N ILE A 132 8.70 16.49 -9.75
CA ILE A 132 9.74 15.45 -9.75
C ILE A 132 10.77 15.73 -8.66
N ARG A 133 11.28 16.96 -8.56
CA ARG A 133 12.24 17.35 -7.52
C ARG A 133 11.71 17.04 -6.13
N VAL A 134 10.45 17.34 -5.88
CA VAL A 134 9.82 17.18 -4.58
C VAL A 134 9.67 15.70 -4.21
N TYR A 135 9.25 14.84 -5.14
CA TYR A 135 9.19 13.38 -4.92
C TYR A 135 10.59 12.78 -4.74
N LEU A 136 11.57 13.20 -5.54
CA LEU A 136 12.95 12.74 -5.42
C LEU A 136 13.57 13.14 -4.08
N VAL A 137 13.32 14.35 -3.58
CA VAL A 137 13.78 14.79 -2.25
C VAL A 137 13.10 13.98 -1.15
N GLY A 138 11.79 13.75 -1.24
CA GLY A 138 11.05 12.92 -0.28
C GLY A 138 11.59 11.50 -0.20
N LEU A 139 11.73 10.84 -1.36
CA LEU A 139 12.31 9.49 -1.47
C LEU A 139 13.76 9.45 -0.99
N GLY A 140 14.58 10.44 -1.38
CA GLY A 140 15.97 10.55 -0.95
C GLY A 140 16.12 10.68 0.56
N LEU A 141 15.30 11.52 1.21
CA LEU A 141 15.28 11.64 2.67
C LEU A 141 14.88 10.32 3.33
N THR A 142 13.83 9.66 2.83
CA THR A 142 13.43 8.33 3.33
C THR A 142 14.58 7.32 3.24
N ILE A 143 15.27 7.25 2.10
CA ILE A 143 16.40 6.33 1.89
C ILE A 143 17.54 6.64 2.87
N ILE A 144 17.87 7.92 3.09
CA ILE A 144 18.90 8.32 4.07
C ILE A 144 18.56 7.79 5.47
N PHE A 145 17.31 7.96 5.91
CA PHE A 145 16.86 7.46 7.21
C PHE A 145 16.90 5.93 7.33
N PHE A 146 16.61 5.21 6.23
CA PHE A 146 16.78 3.74 6.22
C PHE A 146 18.24 3.32 6.31
N ILE A 147 19.14 3.99 5.58
CA ILE A 147 20.59 3.74 5.67
C ILE A 147 21.09 4.01 7.09
N LEU A 148 20.67 5.13 7.70
CA LEU A 148 20.99 5.43 9.10
C LEU A 148 20.47 4.32 10.02
N GLY A 149 19.24 3.86 9.83
CA GLY A 149 18.70 2.71 10.56
C GLY A 149 19.57 1.46 10.42
N LEU A 150 20.09 1.15 9.23
CA LEU A 150 20.93 -0.03 9.00
C LEU A 150 22.30 0.04 9.67
N VAL A 151 22.89 1.24 9.79
CA VAL A 151 24.25 1.43 10.33
C VAL A 151 24.24 1.64 11.85
N LEU A 152 23.15 2.19 12.40
CA LEU A 152 23.07 2.54 13.82
C LEU A 152 22.84 1.32 14.73
N PRO A 153 23.17 1.43 16.03
CA PRO A 153 22.97 0.35 17.00
C PRO A 153 21.51 -0.07 17.15
N LYS A 154 21.32 -1.34 17.57
CA LYS A 154 20.02 -2.01 17.76
C LYS A 154 19.01 -1.28 18.65
N ASN A 155 19.47 -0.38 19.52
CA ASN A 155 18.60 0.34 20.44
C ASN A 155 17.86 1.51 19.78
N ILE A 156 18.42 2.06 18.68
CA ILE A 156 17.90 3.27 18.03
C ILE A 156 17.59 3.07 16.54
N ASN A 157 18.11 2.01 15.91
CA ASN A 157 17.93 1.72 14.49
C ASN A 157 16.46 1.77 14.02
N PHE A 158 15.56 1.20 14.82
CA PHE A 158 14.12 1.18 14.53
C PHE A 158 13.52 2.59 14.46
N TRP A 159 13.93 3.50 15.34
CA TRP A 159 13.39 4.86 15.36
C TRP A 159 13.78 5.65 14.11
N PHE A 160 15.01 5.49 13.62
CA PHE A 160 15.43 6.10 12.36
C PHE A 160 14.68 5.52 11.16
N PHE A 161 14.48 4.19 11.14
CA PHE A 161 13.66 3.55 10.13
C PHE A 161 12.21 4.06 10.15
N LEU A 162 11.61 4.16 11.33
CA LEU A 162 10.26 4.68 11.52
C LEU A 162 10.12 6.12 11.04
N ILE A 163 11.10 6.99 11.32
CA ILE A 163 11.13 8.36 10.80
C ILE A 163 11.14 8.35 9.27
N GLY A 164 11.94 7.47 8.65
CA GLY A 164 11.95 7.28 7.19
C GLY A 164 10.57 6.92 6.62
N ILE A 165 9.82 6.05 7.30
CA ILE A 165 8.45 5.68 6.92
C ILE A 165 7.47 6.84 7.08
N ILE A 166 7.57 7.60 8.18
CA ILE A 166 6.73 8.79 8.39
C ILE A 166 6.98 9.82 7.29
N ILE A 167 8.24 10.05 6.91
CA ILE A 167 8.60 10.91 5.77
C ILE A 167 7.98 10.36 4.49
N ALA A 168 8.08 9.06 4.24
CA ALA A 168 7.56 8.44 3.03
C ALA A 168 6.05 8.61 2.88
N VAL A 169 5.29 8.35 3.95
CA VAL A 169 3.82 8.44 3.98
C VAL A 169 3.35 9.89 3.89
N SER A 170 4.07 10.83 4.52
CA SER A 170 3.68 12.25 4.57
C SER A 170 4.12 13.04 3.34
N SER A 171 5.20 12.65 2.67
CA SER A 171 5.79 13.41 1.56
C SER A 171 4.78 13.72 0.44
N PRO A 172 3.96 12.78 -0.06
CA PRO A 172 2.94 13.10 -1.07
C PRO A 172 1.98 14.20 -0.61
N GLY A 173 1.52 14.14 0.65
CA GLY A 173 0.60 15.09 1.28
C GLY A 173 1.20 16.49 1.51
N VAL A 174 2.41 16.57 2.09
CA VAL A 174 3.15 17.85 2.28
C VAL A 174 3.33 18.58 0.95
N CYS A 175 3.40 17.80 -0.12
CA CYS A 175 3.70 18.25 -1.47
C CYS A 175 2.43 18.47 -2.32
N TRP A 176 1.28 18.64 -1.67
CA TRP A 176 -0.02 18.88 -2.30
C TRP A 176 0.01 19.98 -3.36
N LYS A 177 0.66 21.13 -3.07
CA LYS A 177 0.72 22.27 -4.01
C LYS A 177 1.42 21.89 -5.33
N ALA A 178 2.50 21.13 -5.27
CA ALA A 178 3.22 20.66 -6.46
C ALA A 178 2.43 19.58 -7.21
N SER A 179 1.71 18.72 -6.48
CA SER A 179 0.83 17.71 -7.05
C SER A 179 -0.43 18.30 -7.70
N LYS A 180 -0.99 19.41 -7.18
CA LYS A 180 -2.13 20.10 -7.80
C LYS A 180 -1.77 20.78 -9.12
N GLN A 181 -0.52 21.21 -9.29
CA GLN A 181 -0.01 21.74 -10.56
C GLN A 181 0.18 20.67 -11.63
N ASN A 182 0.11 19.40 -11.26
CA ASN A 182 0.31 18.26 -12.14
C ASN A 182 -0.71 17.17 -11.74
N PRO A 183 -2.00 17.42 -12.04
CA PRO A 183 -3.08 16.59 -11.55
C PRO A 183 -2.92 15.14 -12.01
N VAL A 184 -3.46 14.23 -11.20
CA VAL A 184 -3.52 12.81 -11.55
C VAL A 184 -4.66 12.57 -12.53
N PHE A 185 -4.60 11.49 -13.29
CA PHE A 185 -5.78 10.97 -13.97
C PHE A 185 -6.72 10.43 -12.89
N PHE A 186 -7.69 11.25 -12.46
CA PHE A 186 -8.51 10.96 -11.29
C PHE A 186 -9.31 9.68 -11.47
N SER A 187 -9.98 9.51 -12.62
CA SER A 187 -10.75 8.29 -12.96
C SER A 187 -9.90 7.02 -12.86
N HIS A 188 -8.68 7.05 -13.39
CA HIS A 188 -7.74 5.92 -13.28
C HIS A 188 -7.30 5.65 -11.83
N LEU A 189 -7.00 6.70 -11.05
CA LEU A 189 -6.61 6.54 -9.65
C LEU A 189 -7.75 5.93 -8.83
N THR A 190 -8.96 6.47 -9.00
CA THR A 190 -10.13 5.94 -8.33
C THR A 190 -10.33 4.49 -8.75
N GLU A 191 -10.32 4.18 -10.05
CA GLU A 191 -10.56 2.82 -10.55
C GLU A 191 -9.63 1.81 -9.88
N ARG A 192 -8.31 2.12 -9.80
CA ARG A 192 -7.35 1.29 -9.05
C ARG A 192 -7.69 1.12 -7.58
N LEU A 193 -8.06 2.20 -6.89
CA LEU A 193 -8.46 2.13 -5.49
C LEU A 193 -9.67 1.21 -5.29
N SER A 194 -10.64 1.22 -6.20
CA SER A 194 -11.80 0.32 -6.12
C SER A 194 -11.46 -1.13 -6.43
N LEU A 195 -10.62 -1.37 -7.43
CA LEU A 195 -10.15 -2.70 -7.76
C LEU A 195 -9.35 -3.29 -6.60
N PHE A 196 -8.48 -2.48 -5.96
CA PHE A 196 -7.78 -2.86 -4.75
C PHE A 196 -8.76 -3.25 -3.63
N MET A 197 -9.80 -2.45 -3.39
CA MET A 197 -10.83 -2.75 -2.38
C MET A 197 -11.60 -4.03 -2.72
N ILE A 198 -11.94 -4.27 -3.99
CA ILE A 198 -12.60 -5.51 -4.42
C ILE A 198 -11.71 -6.73 -4.11
N ILE A 199 -10.42 -6.67 -4.45
CA ILE A 199 -9.48 -7.76 -4.15
C ILE A 199 -9.35 -7.95 -2.64
N LEU A 200 -9.28 -6.86 -1.86
CA LEU A 200 -9.23 -6.92 -0.40
C LEU A 200 -10.48 -7.59 0.20
N PHE A 201 -11.69 -7.23 -0.25
CA PHE A 201 -12.91 -7.93 0.17
C PHE A 201 -12.90 -9.41 -0.23
N GLY A 202 -12.38 -9.72 -1.43
CA GLY A 202 -12.17 -11.11 -1.88
C GLY A 202 -11.26 -11.89 -0.94
N GLU A 203 -10.16 -11.30 -0.48
CA GLU A 203 -9.28 -11.90 0.53
C GLU A 203 -9.99 -12.12 1.86
N GLY A 204 -10.84 -11.19 2.30
CA GLY A 204 -11.70 -11.40 3.48
C GLY A 204 -12.62 -12.61 3.34
N ILE A 205 -13.19 -12.85 2.15
CA ILE A 205 -14.00 -14.04 1.86
C ILE A 205 -13.14 -15.31 1.93
N VAL A 206 -11.94 -15.29 1.33
CA VAL A 206 -11.00 -16.42 1.35
C VAL A 206 -10.63 -16.81 2.79
N GLN A 207 -10.48 -15.84 3.69
CA GLN A 207 -10.16 -16.09 5.10
C GLN A 207 -11.27 -16.79 5.90
N ILE A 208 -12.53 -16.75 5.43
CA ILE A 208 -13.66 -17.46 6.05
C ILE A 208 -13.70 -18.94 5.59
N VAL A 209 -13.20 -19.25 4.40
CA VAL A 209 -13.33 -20.62 3.83
C VAL A 209 -12.80 -21.73 4.76
N PRO A 210 -11.63 -21.60 5.41
CA PRO A 210 -11.10 -22.65 6.29
C PRO A 210 -11.95 -22.89 7.55
N THR A 211 -12.85 -21.97 7.91
CA THR A 211 -13.62 -22.04 9.15
C THR A 211 -14.93 -22.79 9.01
N ILE A 212 -15.49 -22.80 7.80
CA ILE A 212 -16.74 -23.47 7.48
C ILE A 212 -16.57 -24.98 7.56
N LYS A 213 -17.14 -25.60 8.59
CA LYS A 213 -17.20 -27.06 8.74
C LYS A 213 -18.56 -27.59 8.28
N LEU A 214 -18.58 -28.38 7.21
CA LEU A 214 -19.82 -28.97 6.67
C LEU A 214 -20.56 -29.86 7.68
N SER A 215 -19.85 -30.48 8.62
CA SER A 215 -20.45 -31.33 9.65
C SER A 215 -21.10 -30.55 10.78
N ASN A 216 -20.62 -29.34 11.09
CA ASN A 216 -21.04 -28.49 12.20
C ASN A 216 -21.03 -27.03 11.75
N PHE A 217 -22.12 -26.59 11.15
CA PHE A 217 -22.24 -25.23 10.62
C PHE A 217 -22.34 -24.21 11.76
N ASN A 218 -21.43 -23.22 11.80
CA ASN A 218 -21.44 -22.18 12.80
C ASN A 218 -22.19 -20.95 12.28
N VAL A 219 -23.17 -20.44 13.05
CA VAL A 219 -23.91 -19.21 12.73
C VAL A 219 -22.96 -18.01 12.57
N LEU A 220 -21.83 -18.04 13.28
CA LEU A 220 -20.79 -17.01 13.22
C LEU A 220 -20.21 -16.85 11.79
N ASP A 221 -20.03 -17.95 11.03
CA ASP A 221 -19.50 -17.90 9.66
C ASP A 221 -20.45 -17.12 8.73
N VAL A 222 -21.78 -17.27 8.92
CA VAL A 222 -22.80 -16.52 8.17
C VAL A 222 -22.79 -15.06 8.55
N VAL A 223 -22.70 -14.75 9.83
CA VAL A 223 -22.62 -13.36 10.32
C VAL A 223 -21.41 -12.65 9.70
N TYR A 224 -20.28 -13.34 9.64
CA TYR A 224 -19.06 -12.84 9.00
C TYR A 224 -19.18 -12.63 7.51
N PHE A 225 -19.76 -13.59 6.79
CA PHE A 225 -20.04 -13.43 5.37
C PHE A 225 -20.96 -12.22 5.10
N VAL A 226 -22.05 -12.09 5.87
CA VAL A 226 -22.99 -10.96 5.76
C VAL A 226 -22.31 -9.63 6.08
N LEU A 227 -21.41 -9.59 7.05
CA LEU A 227 -20.64 -8.39 7.39
C LEU A 227 -19.76 -7.94 6.22
N ILE A 228 -18.97 -8.85 5.62
CA ILE A 228 -18.12 -8.54 4.47
C ILE A 228 -18.95 -8.04 3.28
N VAL A 229 -20.04 -8.75 2.97
CA VAL A 229 -20.94 -8.36 1.88
C VAL A 229 -21.57 -7.00 2.15
N SER A 230 -21.97 -6.71 3.38
CA SER A 230 -22.53 -5.40 3.76
C SER A 230 -21.49 -4.28 3.60
N MET A 231 -20.25 -4.49 4.04
CA MET A 231 -19.16 -3.53 3.85
C MET A 231 -18.88 -3.28 2.36
N PHE A 232 -18.86 -4.35 1.55
CA PHE A 232 -18.70 -4.25 0.10
C PHE A 232 -19.85 -3.47 -0.56
N ILE A 233 -21.09 -3.75 -0.18
CA ILE A 233 -22.27 -3.05 -0.70
C ILE A 233 -22.21 -1.55 -0.33
N ILE A 234 -21.94 -1.21 0.93
CA ILE A 234 -21.81 0.17 1.39
C ILE A 234 -20.71 0.91 0.61
N TYR A 235 -19.55 0.28 0.47
CA TYR A 235 -18.44 0.82 -0.32
C TYR A 235 -18.88 1.05 -1.77
N SER A 236 -19.48 0.05 -2.42
CA SER A 236 -19.91 0.13 -3.82
C SER A 236 -20.92 1.25 -4.06
N PHE A 237 -21.89 1.44 -3.16
CA PHE A 237 -22.87 2.53 -3.26
C PHE A 237 -22.22 3.91 -3.12
N HIS A 238 -21.34 4.10 -2.13
CA HIS A 238 -20.65 5.37 -1.93
C HIS A 238 -19.67 5.67 -3.08
N TYR A 239 -19.05 4.63 -3.62
CA TYR A 239 -18.01 4.73 -4.62
C TYR A 239 -18.55 4.97 -6.04
N LYS A 240 -19.70 4.39 -6.41
CA LYS A 240 -20.38 4.68 -7.69
C LYS A 240 -20.61 6.18 -7.91
N GLY A 241 -21.02 6.91 -6.86
CA GLY A 241 -21.20 8.37 -6.96
C GLY A 241 -19.90 9.17 -7.10
N SER A 242 -18.73 8.55 -6.86
CA SER A 242 -17.41 9.18 -6.96
C SER A 242 -16.75 8.98 -8.32
N LEU A 243 -17.06 7.89 -9.04
CA LEU A 243 -16.56 7.59 -10.39
C LEU A 243 -17.12 8.54 -11.45
N ASP A 244 -18.37 8.97 -11.29
CA ASP A 244 -19.05 9.87 -12.23
C ASP A 244 -18.53 11.32 -12.14
N GLN A 245 -17.69 11.63 -11.13
CA GLN A 245 -17.06 12.94 -10.98
C GLN A 245 -15.69 12.95 -11.67
N GLU A 246 -15.66 13.31 -12.96
CA GLU A 246 -14.38 13.62 -13.62
C GLU A 246 -13.78 14.92 -13.05
N LYS A 247 -12.90 14.76 -12.06
CA LYS A 247 -12.10 15.87 -11.54
C LYS A 247 -10.84 16.05 -12.38
N THR A 248 -10.74 17.17 -13.09
CA THR A 248 -9.60 17.47 -13.98
C THR A 248 -8.40 18.10 -13.25
N ASP A 249 -8.63 18.74 -12.10
CA ASP A 249 -7.61 19.53 -11.36
C ASP A 249 -7.38 19.02 -9.92
N ASP A 250 -7.48 17.70 -9.71
CA ASP A 250 -7.25 17.08 -8.41
C ASP A 250 -5.87 16.40 -8.34
N SER A 251 -5.23 16.50 -7.18
CA SER A 251 -3.99 15.78 -6.90
C SER A 251 -4.22 14.31 -6.54
N GLY A 252 -5.46 13.95 -6.18
CA GLY A 252 -5.86 12.61 -5.76
C GLY A 252 -5.44 12.26 -4.33
N LEU A 253 -4.67 13.12 -3.65
CA LEU A 253 -4.09 12.79 -2.34
C LEU A 253 -5.15 12.64 -1.24
N ILE A 254 -6.22 13.46 -1.25
CA ILE A 254 -7.33 13.32 -0.28
C ILE A 254 -7.95 11.93 -0.44
N THR A 255 -8.23 11.51 -1.67
CA THR A 255 -8.78 10.19 -1.96
C THR A 255 -7.84 9.08 -1.48
N ILE A 256 -6.52 9.22 -1.69
CA ILE A 256 -5.50 8.28 -1.21
C ILE A 256 -5.50 8.21 0.32
N TYR A 257 -5.52 9.33 1.05
CA TYR A 257 -5.48 9.28 2.52
C TYR A 257 -6.80 8.79 3.14
N ILE A 258 -7.94 9.04 2.50
CA ILE A 258 -9.23 8.43 2.90
C ILE A 258 -9.15 6.91 2.72
N HIS A 259 -8.61 6.42 1.60
CA HIS A 259 -8.47 4.99 1.37
C HIS A 259 -7.42 4.34 2.27
N LEU A 260 -6.38 5.05 2.71
CA LEU A 260 -5.47 4.58 3.75
C LEU A 260 -6.28 4.13 4.98
N PHE A 261 -7.18 5.00 5.46
CA PHE A 261 -8.02 4.71 6.62
C PHE A 261 -9.01 3.57 6.34
N ILE A 262 -9.71 3.59 5.19
CA ILE A 262 -10.70 2.56 4.83
C ILE A 262 -10.04 1.18 4.71
N ILE A 263 -8.91 1.08 4.00
CA ILE A 263 -8.18 -0.17 3.80
C ILE A 263 -7.69 -0.69 5.15
N TYR A 264 -7.07 0.17 5.97
CA TYR A 264 -6.57 -0.25 7.27
C TYR A 264 -7.69 -0.72 8.20
N ALA A 265 -8.81 0.03 8.27
CA ALA A 265 -9.95 -0.35 9.09
C ALA A 265 -10.58 -1.67 8.62
N THR A 266 -10.73 -1.86 7.30
CA THR A 266 -11.25 -3.11 6.72
C THR A 266 -10.34 -4.28 7.04
N ASN A 267 -9.02 -4.09 6.88
CA ASN A 267 -8.03 -5.10 7.22
C ASN A 267 -8.04 -5.48 8.71
N MET A 268 -8.25 -4.50 9.59
CA MET A 268 -8.43 -4.74 11.03
C MET A 268 -9.69 -5.53 11.36
N VAL A 269 -10.80 -5.26 10.67
CA VAL A 269 -12.03 -6.06 10.82
C VAL A 269 -11.76 -7.52 10.47
N PHE A 270 -11.08 -7.80 9.35
CA PHE A 270 -10.72 -9.17 8.96
C PHE A 270 -9.79 -9.86 9.96
N LEU A 271 -8.79 -9.13 10.46
CA LEU A 271 -7.88 -9.62 11.49
C LEU A 271 -8.63 -10.07 12.76
N ILE A 272 -9.62 -9.27 13.20
CA ILE A 272 -10.44 -9.57 14.38
C ILE A 272 -11.34 -10.78 14.11
N MET A 273 -12.02 -10.80 12.96
CA MET A 273 -12.91 -11.90 12.57
C MET A 273 -12.18 -13.23 12.57
N HIS A 274 -10.99 -13.30 11.96
CA HIS A 274 -10.22 -14.54 11.89
C HIS A 274 -9.76 -15.05 13.26
N LYS A 275 -9.56 -14.17 14.26
CA LYS A 275 -9.19 -14.61 15.62
C LYS A 275 -10.37 -15.08 16.47
N CYS A 276 -11.57 -14.64 16.15
CA CYS A 276 -12.78 -15.05 16.89
C CYS A 276 -13.25 -16.48 16.54
N ILE A 277 -12.57 -17.15 15.62
CA ILE A 277 -12.90 -18.48 15.08
C ILE A 277 -11.87 -19.51 15.54
#